data_AF-A0A4Y1ZVY8-F1
#
_entry.id   AF-A0A4Y1ZVY8-F1
#
_cell.length_a   1.000
_cell.length_b   1.000
_cell.length_c   1.000
_cell.angle_alpha   90.00
_cell.angle_beta   90.00
_cell.angle_gamma   90.00
#
_symmetry.space_group_name_H-M   'P 1'
#
loop_
_entity.id
_entity.type
_entity.pdbx_description
1 polymer ?
#
loop_
_entity_poly.entity_id
_entity_poly.type
_entity_poly.pdbx_seq_one_letter_code
_entity_poly.pdbx_strand_id
1 'polypeptide(L)'
;MELIIGAVFNKYMGFSSAPDVLPFKRFQAYWEFTDKNKYKAGINNKDILAQVDDIKDDRIKFAEKLLHYFPSRDNYQEFLELILMFIGKTPSHRIGFMAPGAMRHA
;
A
#
# COMPACT_ATOMS: atom_id res chain seq x y z
N MET A 1 0.79 8.69 -6.39
CA MET A 1 0.92 7.82 -5.19
C MET A 1 1.96 8.39 -4.24
N GLU A 2 3.10 8.83 -4.77
CA GLU A 2 4.22 9.44 -4.01
C GLU A 2 3.83 10.62 -3.12
N LEU A 3 2.91 11.51 -3.51
CA LEU A 3 2.54 12.66 -2.68
C LEU A 3 1.76 12.28 -1.41
N ILE A 4 0.80 11.35 -1.51
CA ILE A 4 -0.04 10.94 -0.36
C ILE A 4 0.79 10.08 0.60
N ILE A 5 1.50 9.08 0.06
CA ILE A 5 2.39 8.23 0.85
C ILE A 5 3.53 9.09 1.44
N GLY A 6 4.13 9.98 0.64
CA GLY A 6 5.16 10.90 1.08
C GLY A 6 4.69 11.86 2.17
N ALA A 7 3.47 12.40 2.09
CA ALA A 7 2.91 13.24 3.14
C ALA A 7 2.67 12.47 4.45
N VAL A 8 2.17 11.23 4.36
CA VAL A 8 2.00 10.34 5.51
C VAL A 8 3.36 10.00 6.13
N PHE A 9 4.33 9.60 5.32
CA PHE A 9 5.69 9.33 5.79
C PHE A 9 6.32 10.56 6.43
N ASN A 10 6.22 11.74 5.83
CA ASN A 10 6.73 12.98 6.41
C ASN A 10 6.08 13.29 7.77
N LYS A 11 4.77 13.03 7.91
CA LYS A 11 4.03 13.24 9.15
C LYS A 11 4.48 12.30 10.27
N TYR A 12 4.70 11.03 9.97
CA TYR A 12 4.97 10.00 11.00
C TYR A 12 6.45 9.66 11.20
N MET A 13 7.29 9.88 10.19
CA MET A 13 8.72 9.53 10.18
C MET A 13 9.65 10.75 10.10
N GLY A 14 9.10 11.97 10.03
CA GLY A 14 9.86 13.21 9.88
C GLY A 14 10.16 13.55 8.41
N PHE A 15 10.60 14.79 8.16
CA PHE A 15 10.83 15.31 6.81
C PHE A 15 11.91 14.49 6.09
N SER A 16 11.57 13.93 4.93
CA SER A 16 12.52 13.18 4.10
C SER A 16 12.45 13.63 2.64
N SER A 17 13.61 13.87 2.03
CA SER A 17 13.73 14.14 0.60
C SER A 17 13.47 12.86 -0.19
N ALA A 18 12.47 12.91 -1.08
CA ALA A 18 11.79 11.74 -1.64
C ALA A 18 12.67 10.66 -2.32
N PRO A 19 13.86 10.90 -2.90
CA PRO A 19 14.67 9.79 -3.42
C PRO A 19 15.40 9.00 -2.31
N ASP A 20 15.58 9.58 -1.12
CA ASP A 20 16.51 9.08 -0.09
C ASP A 20 15.83 8.51 1.15
N VAL A 21 14.52 8.30 1.11
CA VAL A 21 13.84 7.50 2.13
C VAL A 21 14.39 6.07 2.02
N LEU A 22 15.39 5.78 2.84
CA LEU A 22 16.13 4.51 2.90
C LEU A 22 15.24 3.26 2.73
N PRO A 23 14.05 3.20 3.35
CA PRO A 23 13.10 2.12 3.13
C PRO A 23 12.73 1.89 1.66
N PHE A 24 12.41 2.92 0.87
CA PHE A 24 11.96 2.74 -0.52
C PHE A 24 13.11 2.31 -1.44
N LYS A 25 14.31 2.90 -1.27
CA LYS A 25 15.51 2.46 -2.00
C LYS A 25 15.87 1.01 -1.70
N ARG A 26 15.81 0.62 -0.42
CA ARG A 26 15.99 -0.78 -0.02
C ARG A 26 14.92 -1.67 -0.65
N PHE A 27 13.65 -1.26 -0.61
CA PHE A 27 12.57 -2.06 -1.18
C PHE A 27 12.69 -2.23 -2.70
N GLN A 28 13.08 -1.17 -3.42
CA GLN A 28 13.33 -1.21 -4.86
C GLN A 28 14.50 -2.15 -5.19
N ALA A 29 15.62 -2.06 -4.45
CA ALA A 29 16.78 -2.93 -4.65
C ALA A 29 16.47 -4.41 -4.31
N TYR A 30 15.64 -4.66 -3.31
CA TYR A 30 15.25 -6.02 -2.91
C TYR A 30 14.01 -6.56 -3.65
N TRP A 31 13.40 -5.76 -4.53
CA TRP A 31 12.16 -6.13 -5.20
C TRP A 31 12.30 -7.40 -6.02
N GLU A 32 13.39 -7.54 -6.78
CA GLU A 32 13.64 -8.73 -7.62
C GLU A 32 13.73 -10.02 -6.79
N PHE A 33 14.28 -9.94 -5.59
CA PHE A 33 14.46 -11.08 -4.66
C PHE A 33 13.21 -11.40 -3.83
N THR A 34 12.18 -10.56 -3.87
CA THR A 34 10.94 -10.77 -3.11
C THR A 34 10.05 -11.79 -3.80
N ASP A 35 9.52 -12.78 -3.06
CA ASP A 35 8.54 -13.73 -3.59
C ASP A 35 7.14 -13.11 -3.61
N LYS A 36 6.70 -12.67 -4.79
CA LYS A 36 5.41 -12.00 -4.99
C LYS A 36 4.21 -12.93 -4.77
N ASN A 37 4.43 -14.24 -4.66
CA ASN A 37 3.38 -15.21 -4.35
C ASN A 37 3.28 -15.52 -2.85
N LYS A 38 4.24 -15.06 -2.04
CA LYS A 38 4.25 -15.26 -0.59
C LYS A 38 4.02 -13.95 0.16
N TYR A 39 2.75 -13.61 0.33
CA TYR A 39 2.31 -12.48 1.15
C TYR A 39 1.34 -12.95 2.25
N LYS A 40 1.18 -12.12 3.29
CA LYS A 40 0.22 -12.31 4.37
C LYS A 40 -0.51 -11.00 4.62
N ALA A 41 -1.76 -11.08 5.04
CA ALA A 41 -2.49 -9.91 5.50
C ALA A 41 -1.81 -9.30 6.73
N GLY A 42 -1.76 -7.97 6.80
CA GLY A 42 -1.17 -7.24 7.93
C GLY A 42 -1.87 -7.57 9.24
N ILE A 43 -3.19 -7.73 9.19
CA ILE A 43 -4.04 -8.12 10.34
C ILE A 43 -3.72 -9.52 10.91
N ASN A 44 -2.91 -10.34 10.24
CA ASN A 44 -2.43 -11.59 10.82
C ASN A 44 -1.42 -11.35 11.96
N ASN A 45 -0.84 -10.15 12.04
CA ASN A 45 -0.08 -9.69 13.18
C ASN A 45 -1.04 -9.06 14.21
N LYS A 46 -1.02 -9.57 15.46
CA LYS A 46 -1.91 -9.12 16.55
C LYS A 46 -1.73 -7.63 16.89
N ASP A 47 -0.50 -7.12 16.82
CA ASP A 47 -0.20 -5.72 17.14
C ASP A 47 -0.75 -4.78 16.07
N ILE A 48 -0.73 -5.23 14.80
CA ILE A 48 -1.32 -4.49 13.69
C ILE A 48 -2.83 -4.55 13.79
N LEU A 49 -3.41 -5.74 14.03
CA LEU A 49 -4.85 -5.91 14.19
C LEU A 49 -5.38 -4.97 15.27
N ALA A 50 -4.75 -4.93 16.44
CA ALA A 50 -5.16 -4.04 17.54
C ALA A 50 -5.16 -2.55 17.16
N GLN A 51 -4.32 -2.12 16.21
CA GLN A 51 -4.25 -0.73 15.74
C GLN A 51 -5.26 -0.39 14.65
N VAL A 52 -5.83 -1.38 13.97
CA VAL A 52 -6.72 -1.16 12.82
C VAL A 52 -8.11 -1.74 13.00
N ASP A 53 -8.39 -2.45 14.09
CA ASP A 53 -9.64 -3.19 14.27
C ASP A 53 -10.86 -2.26 14.30
N ASP A 54 -10.73 -1.10 14.94
CA ASP A 54 -11.77 -0.07 15.06
C ASP A 54 -12.10 0.62 13.73
N ILE A 55 -11.11 0.73 12.83
CA ILE A 55 -11.28 1.40 11.53
C ILE A 55 -11.46 0.43 10.36
N LYS A 56 -11.28 -0.88 10.57
CA LYS A 56 -11.17 -1.88 9.50
C LYS A 56 -12.37 -1.86 8.55
N ASP A 57 -13.58 -1.96 9.08
CA ASP A 57 -14.79 -2.07 8.25
C ASP A 57 -15.06 -0.79 7.45
N ASP A 58 -14.81 0.37 8.05
CA ASP A 58 -14.96 1.66 7.39
C ASP A 58 -13.91 1.86 6.29
N ARG A 59 -12.67 1.39 6.50
CA ARG A 59 -11.61 1.43 5.49
C ARG A 59 -11.92 0.49 4.33
N ILE A 60 -12.49 -0.68 4.59
CA ILE A 60 -12.97 -1.59 3.55
C ILE A 60 -14.03 -0.91 2.69
N LYS A 61 -15.10 -0.38 3.32
CA LYS A 61 -16.19 0.31 2.59
C LYS A 61 -15.67 1.49 1.78
N PHE A 62 -14.74 2.25 2.34
CA PHE A 62 -14.12 3.39 1.66
C PHE A 62 -13.33 2.96 0.43
N ALA A 63 -12.48 1.93 0.55
CA ALA A 63 -11.68 1.45 -0.57
C ALA A 63 -12.53 0.81 -1.67
N GLU A 64 -13.51 -0.02 -1.32
CA GLU A 64 -14.46 -0.62 -2.28
C GLU A 64 -15.26 0.47 -3.01
N LYS A 65 -15.71 1.51 -2.30
CA LYS A 65 -16.39 2.67 -2.90
C LYS A 65 -15.47 3.37 -3.91
N LEU A 66 -14.23 3.66 -3.56
CA LEU A 66 -13.30 4.34 -4.46
C LEU A 66 -12.96 3.50 -5.70
N LEU A 67 -12.76 2.19 -5.55
CA LEU A 67 -12.54 1.28 -6.67
C LEU A 67 -13.72 1.26 -7.63
N HIS A 68 -14.95 1.33 -7.12
CA HIS A 68 -16.15 1.40 -7.96
C HIS A 68 -16.25 2.72 -8.75
N TYR A 69 -15.97 3.86 -8.12
CA TYR A 69 -16.14 5.18 -8.75
C TYR A 69 -14.95 5.62 -9.63
N PHE A 70 -13.73 5.16 -9.34
CA PHE A 70 -12.52 5.62 -10.02
C PHE A 70 -11.64 4.47 -10.54
N PRO A 71 -12.12 3.68 -11.52
CA PRO A 71 -11.40 2.52 -12.03
C PRO A 71 -10.18 2.86 -12.92
N SER A 72 -9.95 4.12 -13.30
CA SER A 72 -9.07 4.47 -14.44
C SER A 72 -7.64 4.90 -14.10
N ARG A 73 -7.22 4.89 -12.83
CA ARG A 73 -5.83 5.19 -12.46
C ARG A 73 -5.18 3.96 -11.85
N ASP A 74 -4.50 3.18 -12.68
CA ASP A 74 -3.86 1.89 -12.35
C ASP A 74 -3.10 1.92 -11.01
N ASN A 75 -2.22 2.93 -10.81
CA ASN A 75 -1.45 3.05 -9.58
C ASN A 75 -2.35 3.29 -8.35
N TYR A 76 -3.42 4.06 -8.49
CA TYR A 76 -4.33 4.32 -7.36
C TYR A 76 -5.21 3.12 -7.04
N GLN A 77 -5.61 2.37 -8.07
CA GLN A 77 -6.31 1.10 -7.93
C GLN A 77 -5.46 0.07 -7.17
N GLU A 78 -4.20 -0.14 -7.59
CA GLU A 78 -3.29 -1.08 -6.91
C GLU A 78 -3.13 -0.72 -5.43
N PHE A 79 -2.99 0.56 -5.09
CA PHE A 79 -2.90 0.99 -3.70
C PHE A 79 -4.14 0.62 -2.86
N LEU A 80 -5.34 0.81 -3.41
CA LEU A 80 -6.57 0.46 -2.72
C LEU A 80 -6.71 -1.06 -2.55
N GLU A 81 -6.32 -1.84 -3.56
CA GLU A 81 -6.27 -3.30 -3.48
C GLU A 81 -5.28 -3.77 -2.41
N LEU A 82 -4.10 -3.15 -2.31
CA LEU A 82 -3.12 -3.43 -1.27
C LEU A 82 -3.65 -3.12 0.14
N ILE A 83 -4.40 -2.02 0.31
CA ILE A 83 -5.08 -1.71 1.58
C ILE A 83 -6.08 -2.81 1.94
N LEU A 84 -6.91 -3.22 0.98
CA LEU A 84 -7.89 -4.29 1.19
C LEU A 84 -7.21 -5.60 1.61
N MET A 85 -6.14 -5.99 0.91
CA MET A 85 -5.32 -7.16 1.26
C MET A 85 -4.68 -7.05 2.64
N PHE A 86 -4.14 -5.88 2.99
CA PHE A 86 -3.53 -5.63 4.29
C PHE A 86 -4.53 -5.83 5.44
N ILE A 87 -5.78 -5.40 5.22
CA ILE A 87 -6.89 -5.49 6.18
C ILE A 87 -7.62 -6.85 6.12
N GLY A 88 -7.17 -7.77 5.25
CA GLY A 88 -7.63 -9.16 5.21
C GLY A 88 -8.73 -9.47 4.20
N LYS A 89 -9.04 -8.54 3.29
CA LYS A 89 -9.89 -8.83 2.13
C LYS A 89 -9.06 -9.47 1.02
N THR A 90 -9.58 -10.56 0.45
CA THR A 90 -8.97 -11.20 -0.72
C THR A 90 -9.57 -10.60 -1.99
N PRO A 91 -8.76 -10.04 -2.91
CA PRO A 91 -9.22 -9.61 -4.23
C PRO A 91 -9.83 -10.79 -5.01
N SER A 92 -10.86 -10.52 -5.81
CA SER A 92 -11.54 -11.53 -6.62
C SER A 92 -10.76 -11.93 -7.88
N HIS A 93 -9.68 -11.22 -8.20
CA HIS A 93 -8.82 -11.47 -9.35
C HIS A 93 -7.40 -11.86 -8.92
N ARG A 94 -6.61 -12.35 -9.89
CA ARG A 94 -5.19 -12.63 -9.67
C ARG A 94 -4.49 -11.33 -9.29
N ILE A 95 -3.79 -11.33 -8.16
CA ILE A 95 -3.01 -10.18 -7.70
C ILE A 95 -1.67 -10.20 -8.45
N GLY A 96 -1.41 -9.14 -9.20
CA GLY A 96 -0.09 -8.85 -9.73
C GLY A 96 0.46 -7.63 -9.01
N PHE A 97 1.47 -7.83 -8.17
CA PHE A 97 2.17 -6.69 -7.57
C PHE A 97 3.07 -6.04 -8.62
N MET A 98 2.87 -4.76 -8.88
CA MET A 98 3.74 -4.00 -9.77
C MET A 98 5.06 -3.67 -9.06
N ALA A 99 6.13 -3.59 -9.85
CA ALA A 99 7.39 -3.10 -9.32
C ALA A 99 7.21 -1.67 -8.80
N PRO A 100 7.86 -1.30 -7.69
CA PRO A 100 7.89 0.09 -7.24
C PRO A 100 8.28 0.99 -8.42
N GLY A 101 7.38 1.90 -8.79
CA GLY A 101 7.62 2.83 -9.89
C GLY A 101 8.82 3.74 -9.61
N ALA A 102 9.42 4.27 -10.68
CA ALA A 102 10.42 5.33 -10.52
C ALA A 102 9.76 6.52 -9.81
N MET A 103 10.29 6.91 -8.65
CA MET A 103 9.82 8.11 -7.98
C MET A 103 10.13 9.33 -8.85
N ARG A 104 9.11 9.88 -9.50
CA ARG A 104 9.25 11.05 -10.36
C ARG A 104 8.61 12.23 -9.63
N HIS A 105 9.47 13.11 -9.12
CA HIS A 105 9.08 14.44 -8.67
C HIS A 105 8.23 15.13 -9.76
N ALA A 106 7.08 15.65 -9.35
CA ALA A 106 6.45 16.78 -10.00
C ALA A 106 7.01 18.06 -9.37
#